data_AF-A0A7X9QEA0-F1
#
_entry.id   AF-A0A7X9QEA0-F1
#
_cell.length_a   1.000
_cell.length_b   1.000
_cell.length_c   1.000
_cell.angle_alpha   90.00
_cell.angle_beta   90.00
_cell.angle_gamma   90.00
#
_symmetry.space_group_name_H-M   'P 1'
#
loop_
_entity.id
_entity.type
_entity.pdbx_description
1 polymer ?
#
loop_
_entity_poly.entity_id
_entity_poly.type
_entity_poly.pdbx_seq_one_letter_code
_entity_poly.pdbx_strand_id
1 'polypeptide(L)'
;MSRYPRDVLAPGWQRAGKPTTQEVAARPGMVLEDPTSGFVGAIVRLENGLIVLEDRRGKRRSFPLGPGFWLEGKPVSVTAPKRRVDGAPTHTASGSRNSASAAKVALPSR
;
A
#
# COMPACT_ATOMS: atom_id res chain seq x y z
N MET A 1 -28.43 -26.65 40.72
CA MET A 1 -27.25 -25.96 40.14
C MET A 1 -27.35 -25.97 38.62
N SER A 2 -27.46 -24.80 37.97
CA SER A 2 -27.28 -24.71 36.53
C SER A 2 -25.82 -24.95 36.18
N ARG A 3 -25.56 -25.89 35.26
CA ARG A 3 -24.21 -26.36 34.89
C ARG A 3 -23.46 -25.36 33.99
N TYR A 4 -24.18 -24.35 33.47
CA TYR A 4 -23.62 -23.31 32.61
C TYR A 4 -24.08 -21.93 33.10
N PRO A 5 -23.21 -21.17 33.78
CA PRO A 5 -23.55 -19.84 34.30
C PRO A 5 -23.63 -18.76 33.22
N ARG A 6 -23.27 -19.09 31.97
CA ARG A 6 -23.22 -18.19 30.81
C ARG A 6 -23.94 -18.84 29.63
N ASP A 7 -24.75 -18.05 28.93
CA ASP A 7 -25.51 -18.50 27.76
C ASP A 7 -24.55 -18.91 26.63
N VAL A 8 -24.60 -20.20 26.27
CA VAL A 8 -23.75 -20.81 25.25
C VAL A 8 -24.17 -20.44 23.83
N LEU A 9 -25.38 -19.93 23.64
CA LEU A 9 -25.89 -19.45 22.35
C LEU A 9 -25.82 -17.92 22.22
N ALA A 10 -25.29 -17.23 23.23
CA ALA A 10 -25.15 -15.79 23.22
C ALA A 10 -24.37 -15.35 21.95
N PRO A 11 -24.92 -14.44 21.13
CA PRO A 11 -24.27 -13.99 19.91
C PRO A 11 -22.96 -13.23 20.21
N GLY A 12 -22.03 -13.22 19.26
CA GLY A 12 -20.79 -12.43 19.37
C GLY A 12 -19.53 -13.27 19.56
N TRP A 13 -19.64 -14.52 20.03
CA TRP A 13 -18.51 -15.46 20.06
C TRP A 13 -17.92 -15.71 18.66
N GLN A 14 -18.73 -15.63 17.60
CA GLN A 14 -18.27 -15.80 16.22
C GLN A 14 -17.31 -14.70 15.75
N ARG A 15 -17.30 -13.55 16.44
CA ARG A 15 -16.46 -12.39 16.11
C ARG A 15 -15.39 -12.12 17.17
N ALA A 16 -15.59 -12.63 18.39
CA ALA A 16 -14.64 -12.51 19.48
C ALA A 16 -13.26 -13.06 19.09
N GLY A 17 -12.22 -12.22 19.18
CA GLY A 17 -10.84 -12.60 18.92
C GLY A 17 -10.41 -12.67 17.45
N LYS A 18 -11.29 -12.33 16.47
CA LYS A 18 -10.89 -12.31 15.06
C LYS A 18 -9.97 -11.11 14.78
N PRO A 19 -8.76 -11.32 14.25
CA PRO A 19 -7.88 -10.22 13.89
C PRO A 19 -8.51 -9.39 12.77
N THR A 20 -8.49 -8.06 12.94
CA THR A 20 -9.01 -7.13 11.95
C THR A 20 -7.98 -6.91 10.85
N THR A 21 -8.38 -7.15 9.60
CA THR A 21 -7.55 -6.86 8.42
C THR A 21 -7.33 -5.36 8.31
N GLN A 22 -6.08 -4.91 8.29
CA GLN A 22 -5.72 -3.50 8.08
C GLN A 22 -5.37 -3.23 6.63
N GLU A 23 -5.83 -2.12 6.08
CA GLU A 23 -5.40 -1.65 4.76
C GLU A 23 -4.00 -1.04 4.84
N VAL A 24 -3.09 -1.56 4.02
CA VAL A 24 -1.70 -1.10 3.97
C VAL A 24 -1.31 -0.80 2.54
N ALA A 25 -0.88 0.43 2.27
CA ALA A 25 -0.38 0.82 0.96
C ALA A 25 0.93 0.11 0.66
N ALA A 26 1.01 -0.56 -0.49
CA ALA A 26 2.20 -1.27 -0.94
C ALA A 26 3.40 -0.31 -1.09
N ARG A 27 4.54 -0.67 -0.50
CA ARG A 27 5.81 0.06 -0.62
C ARG A 27 6.94 -0.92 -0.93
N PRO A 28 7.90 -0.53 -1.81
CA PRO A 28 9.10 -1.33 -2.02
C PRO A 28 9.83 -1.63 -0.70
N GLY A 29 10.35 -2.84 -0.57
CA GLY A 29 11.05 -3.33 0.62
C GLY A 29 10.15 -3.86 1.75
N MET A 30 8.81 -3.69 1.66
CA MET A 30 7.91 -4.32 2.63
C MET A 30 7.92 -5.84 2.46
N VAL A 31 8.07 -6.56 3.57
CA VAL A 31 7.99 -8.03 3.58
C VAL A 31 6.55 -8.45 3.80
N LEU A 32 6.03 -9.24 2.86
CA LEU A 32 4.70 -9.78 2.92
C LEU A 32 4.76 -11.30 2.87
N GLU A 33 3.86 -11.92 3.63
CA GLU A 33 3.60 -13.35 3.60
C GLU A 33 2.24 -13.60 2.92
N ASP A 34 2.21 -14.53 1.98
CA ASP A 34 0.97 -15.12 1.47
C ASP A 34 0.75 -16.48 2.17
N PRO A 35 -0.14 -16.57 3.17
CA PRO A 35 -0.44 -17.80 3.90
C PRO A 35 -1.09 -18.86 3.02
N THR A 36 -1.69 -18.50 1.88
CA THR A 36 -2.31 -19.46 0.96
C THR A 36 -1.25 -20.29 0.24
N SER A 37 -0.18 -19.63 -0.25
CA SER A 37 0.92 -20.31 -0.95
C SER A 37 2.16 -20.57 -0.08
N GLY A 38 2.19 -20.06 1.16
CA GLY A 38 3.34 -20.15 2.07
C GLY A 38 4.54 -19.32 1.60
N PHE A 39 4.33 -18.31 0.75
CA PHE A 39 5.42 -17.52 0.17
C PHE A 39 5.68 -16.26 0.99
N VAL A 40 6.95 -16.01 1.30
CA VAL A 40 7.39 -14.83 2.04
C VAL A 40 8.44 -14.10 1.22
N GLY A 41 8.23 -12.81 0.98
CA GLY A 41 9.16 -12.01 0.21
C GLY A 41 8.98 -10.51 0.36
N ALA A 42 9.97 -9.76 -0.05
CA ALA A 42 9.93 -8.29 -0.09
C ALA A 42 9.32 -7.80 -1.40
N ILE A 43 8.50 -6.74 -1.33
CA ILE A 43 8.01 -6.06 -2.52
C ILE A 43 9.19 -5.44 -3.26
N VAL A 44 9.49 -5.96 -4.44
CA VAL A 44 10.55 -5.42 -5.32
C VAL A 44 9.97 -4.58 -6.46
N ARG A 45 8.69 -4.81 -6.80
CA ARG A 45 8.03 -4.08 -7.88
C ARG A 45 6.52 -4.06 -7.72
N LEU A 46 5.89 -3.04 -8.30
CA LEU A 46 4.45 -2.94 -8.49
C LEU A 46 4.17 -2.69 -9.97
N GLU A 47 3.35 -3.51 -10.60
CA GLU A 47 3.03 -3.42 -12.03
C GLU A 47 1.57 -3.81 -12.25
N ASN A 48 0.80 -3.01 -13.00
CA ASN A 48 -0.54 -3.37 -13.48
C ASN A 48 -1.50 -3.92 -12.40
N GLY A 49 -1.41 -3.41 -11.16
CA GLY A 49 -2.23 -3.88 -10.04
C GLY A 49 -1.74 -5.17 -9.37
N LEU A 50 -0.53 -5.62 -9.70
CA LEU A 50 0.18 -6.72 -9.07
C LEU A 50 1.36 -6.21 -8.25
N ILE A 51 1.67 -6.93 -7.18
CA ILE A 51 2.92 -6.79 -6.42
C ILE A 51 3.84 -7.96 -6.76
N VAL A 52 5.11 -7.66 -7.01
CA VAL A 52 6.15 -8.67 -7.20
C VAL A 52 6.91 -8.82 -5.89
N LEU A 53 6.85 -10.01 -5.32
CA LEU A 53 7.56 -10.39 -4.11
C LEU A 53 8.81 -11.20 -4.47
N GLU A 54 9.93 -10.85 -3.85
CA GLU A 54 11.19 -11.59 -3.95
C GLU A 54 11.55 -12.22 -2.60
N ASP A 55 11.82 -13.53 -2.58
CA ASP A 55 12.26 -14.23 -1.37
C ASP A 55 13.77 -14.07 -1.12
N ARG A 56 14.24 -14.54 0.04
CA ARG A 56 15.68 -14.53 0.40
C ARG A 56 16.60 -15.34 -0.52
N ARG A 57 16.04 -16.18 -1.40
CA ARG A 57 16.78 -17.00 -2.38
C ARG A 57 16.70 -16.38 -3.79
N GLY A 58 16.13 -15.19 -3.93
CA GLY A 58 15.98 -14.49 -5.21
C GLY A 58 14.81 -14.97 -6.07
N LYS A 59 13.92 -15.84 -5.56
CA LYS A 59 12.74 -16.28 -6.30
C LYS A 59 11.71 -15.16 -6.32
N ARG A 60 11.21 -14.83 -7.51
CA ARG A 60 10.18 -13.80 -7.72
C ARG A 60 8.82 -14.40 -8.04
N ARG A 61 7.76 -13.86 -7.43
CA ARG A 61 6.36 -14.22 -7.72
C ARG A 61 5.47 -12.99 -7.69
N SER A 62 4.51 -12.95 -8.60
CA SER A 62 3.53 -11.87 -8.70
C SER A 62 2.22 -12.26 -8.01
N PHE A 63 1.65 -11.32 -7.26
CA PHE A 63 0.38 -11.50 -6.56
C PHE A 63 -0.53 -10.31 -6.80
N PRO A 64 -1.86 -10.50 -6.88
CA PRO A 64 -2.80 -9.39 -6.98
C PRO A 64 -2.81 -8.56 -5.69
N LEU A 65 -3.04 -7.26 -5.84
CA LEU A 65 -3.40 -6.41 -4.71
C LEU A 65 -4.72 -6.89 -4.08
N GLY A 66 -4.87 -6.67 -2.77
CA GLY A 66 -6.07 -7.04 -2.03
C GLY A 66 -5.79 -7.73 -0.70
N PRO A 67 -6.83 -8.35 -0.11
CA PRO A 67 -6.72 -9.05 1.16
C PRO A 67 -5.96 -10.37 1.01
N GLY A 68 -5.53 -10.90 2.15
CA GLY A 68 -4.95 -12.25 2.22
C GLY A 68 -3.44 -12.26 2.43
N PHE A 69 -2.79 -11.11 2.64
CA PHE A 69 -1.39 -11.06 3.03
C PHE A 69 -1.24 -10.92 4.53
N TRP A 70 -0.10 -11.36 5.06
CA TRP A 70 0.33 -11.07 6.41
C TRP A 70 1.53 -10.13 6.38
N LEU A 71 1.48 -9.12 7.23
CA LEU A 71 2.59 -8.21 7.51
C LEU A 71 2.93 -8.38 8.99
N GLU A 72 4.16 -8.80 9.30
CA GLU A 72 4.58 -9.10 10.68
C GLU A 72 3.60 -10.06 11.40
N GLY A 73 3.09 -11.07 10.70
CA GLY A 73 2.13 -12.05 11.23
C GLY A 73 0.70 -11.54 11.41
N LYS A 74 0.37 -10.34 10.95
CA LYS A 74 -0.98 -9.75 11.04
C LYS A 74 -1.63 -9.70 9.67
N PRO A 75 -2.93 -10.08 9.56
CA PRO A 75 -3.64 -9.99 8.28
C PRO A 75 -3.76 -8.55 7.81
N VAL A 76 -3.38 -8.31 6.57
CA VAL A 76 -3.44 -7.01 5.89
C VAL A 76 -4.08 -7.14 4.50
N SER A 77 -4.70 -6.06 4.08
CA SER A 77 -5.15 -5.85 2.70
C SER A 77 -4.19 -4.89 2.04
N VAL A 78 -3.47 -5.37 1.03
CA VAL A 78 -2.44 -4.60 0.35
C VAL A 78 -3.11 -3.76 -0.73
N THR A 79 -2.99 -2.43 -0.60
CA THR A 79 -3.60 -1.47 -1.52
C THR A 79 -2.54 -0.80 -2.41
N ALA A 80 -2.98 -0.24 -3.53
CA ALA A 80 -2.10 0.52 -4.40
C ALA A 80 -1.50 1.73 -3.63
N PRO A 81 -0.23 2.10 -3.89
CA PRO A 81 0.37 3.27 -3.27
C PRO A 81 -0.45 4.52 -3.62
N LYS A 82 -0.80 5.31 -2.60
CA LYS A 82 -1.42 6.62 -2.82
C LYS A 82 -0.43 7.50 -3.57
N ARG A 83 -0.80 8.00 -4.75
CA ARG A 83 0.00 8.97 -5.50
C ARG A 83 0.24 10.18 -4.60
N ARG A 84 1.49 10.48 -4.25
CA ARG A 84 1.83 11.78 -3.67
C ARG A 84 1.53 12.83 -4.74
N VAL A 85 0.64 13.75 -4.42
CA VAL A 85 0.44 14.95 -5.24
C VAL A 85 1.49 15.93 -4.75
N ASP A 86 2.70 15.83 -5.30
CA ASP A 86 3.76 16.77 -5.00
C ASP A 86 3.43 18.11 -5.69
N GLY A 87 3.12 19.12 -4.88
CA GLY A 87 3.28 20.55 -5.21
C GLY A 87 2.15 21.23 -5.98
N ALA A 88 1.88 22.47 -5.59
CA ALA A 88 1.01 23.41 -6.28
C ALA A 88 1.32 23.49 -7.79
N PRO A 89 0.32 23.80 -8.64
CA PRO A 89 0.52 23.85 -10.08
C PRO A 89 1.70 24.76 -10.46
N THR A 90 2.76 24.19 -11.05
CA THR A 90 3.90 24.92 -11.66
C THR A 90 3.46 25.71 -12.90
N HIS A 91 2.21 25.50 -13.34
CA HIS A 91 1.63 26.12 -14.52
C HIS A 91 0.38 26.91 -14.15
N THR A 92 0.32 28.15 -14.61
CA THR A 92 -0.94 28.91 -14.63
C THR A 92 -1.93 28.21 -15.58
N ALA A 93 -3.24 28.42 -15.44
CA ALA A 93 -4.29 27.80 -16.26
C ALA A 93 -4.10 27.94 -17.81
N SER A 94 -3.21 28.84 -18.25
CA SER A 94 -2.82 29.03 -19.66
C SER A 94 -1.52 28.29 -20.07
N GLY A 95 -0.90 27.50 -19.19
CA GLY A 95 0.28 26.68 -19.48
C GLY A 95 1.65 27.34 -19.27
N SER A 96 1.72 28.60 -18.83
CA SER A 96 3.01 29.27 -18.56
C SER A 96 3.68 28.74 -17.28
N ARG A 97 5.00 28.49 -17.35
CA ARG A 97 5.83 28.13 -16.19
C ARG A 97 6.09 29.36 -15.33
N ASN A 98 5.89 29.26 -14.02
CA ASN A 98 6.27 30.33 -13.08
C ASN A 98 7.79 30.37 -12.84
N SER A 99 8.56 31.02 -13.71
CA SER A 99 9.98 31.25 -13.42
C SER A 99 10.12 32.32 -12.33
N ALA A 100 10.73 31.98 -11.18
CA ALA A 100 11.09 32.92 -10.11
C ALA A 100 12.21 33.91 -10.49
N SER A 101 12.59 34.00 -11.76
CA SER A 101 13.60 34.93 -12.26
C SER A 101 12.96 35.93 -13.21
N ALA A 102 13.25 37.22 -13.01
CA ALA A 102 12.87 38.28 -13.92
C ALA A 102 13.46 38.02 -15.32
N ALA A 103 12.63 38.18 -16.35
CA ALA A 103 13.05 38.04 -17.75
C ALA A 103 14.10 39.11 -18.09
N LYS A 104 15.24 38.70 -18.66
CA LYS A 104 16.23 39.65 -19.21
C LYS A 104 15.73 40.16 -20.57
N VAL A 105 15.44 41.46 -20.64
CA VAL A 105 15.15 42.18 -21.89
C VAL A 105 16.47 42.44 -22.63
N ALA A 106 16.50 42.17 -23.93
CA ALA A 106 17.67 42.45 -24.77
C ALA A 106 17.84 43.98 -24.94
N LEU A 107 19.08 44.46 -24.75
CA LEU A 107 19.47 45.83 -25.05
C LEU A 107 19.67 46.00 -26.55
N PRO A 108 19.23 47.12 -27.16
CA PRO A 108 19.48 47.39 -28.57
C PRO A 108 20.99 47.58 -28.82
N SER A 109 21.50 46.95 -29.88
CA SER A 109 22.87 47.14 -30.37
C SER A 109 23.08 48.59 -30.79
N ARG A 110 24.25 49.14 -30.47
CA ARG A 110 24.73 50.43 -30.94
C ARG A 110 25.55 50.27 -32.21
#